data_AF-A0A3D3RRM2-F1
#
_entry.id   AF-A0A3D3RRM2-F1
#
_cell.length_a   1.000
_cell.length_b   1.000
_cell.length_c   1.000
_cell.angle_alpha   90.00
_cell.angle_beta   90.00
_cell.angle_gamma   90.00
#
_symmetry.space_group_name_H-M   'P 1'
#
loop_
_entity.id
_entity.type
_entity.pdbx_description
1 polymer ?
#
loop_
_entity_poly.entity_id
_entity_poly.type
_entity_poly.pdbx_seq_one_letter_code
_entity_poly.pdbx_strand_id
1 'polypeptide(L)'
;MEEFKKELSQHFDLYKVEVGRFIEEENITLTKDGKRLMYIKAFYGRKPYWKEWIELFHIDPAFFSSELEDKLYGIISKYFRRVFVEYYEDKQTLEELKAGKPPEETRLGSKLKALGYTYLRDWYYPEGWMEGGYKLQAER
;
A
#
# COMPACT_ATOMS: atom_id res chain seq x y z
N MET A 1 -7.33 1.14 -14.59
CA MET A 1 -6.62 -0.16 -14.60
C MET A 1 -5.38 -0.08 -15.49
N GLU A 2 -5.52 0.01 -16.81
CA GLU A 2 -4.36 -0.04 -17.72
C GLU A 2 -3.36 1.11 -17.55
N GLU A 3 -3.83 2.33 -17.26
CA GLU A 3 -2.94 3.47 -17.01
C GLU A 3 -2.10 3.28 -15.74
N PHE A 4 -2.70 2.77 -14.66
CA PHE A 4 -1.99 2.47 -13.42
C PHE A 4 -0.85 1.47 -13.66
N LYS A 5 -1.14 0.34 -14.33
CA LYS A 5 -0.12 -0.67 -14.64
C LYS A 5 0.96 -0.14 -15.57
N LYS A 6 0.58 0.67 -16.57
CA LYS A 6 1.52 1.30 -17.50
C LYS A 6 2.47 2.28 -16.82
N GLU A 7 1.99 3.05 -15.85
CA GLU A 7 2.86 3.96 -15.08
C GLU A 7 3.73 3.18 -14.09
N LEU A 8 3.15 2.16 -13.44
CA LEU A 8 3.88 1.28 -12.54
C LEU A 8 5.05 0.58 -13.25
N SER A 9 4.84 0.11 -14.49
CA SER A 9 5.86 -0.60 -15.28
C SER A 9 7.00 0.28 -15.79
N GLN A 10 6.92 1.61 -15.63
CA GLN A 10 8.05 2.51 -15.93
C GLN A 10 9.14 2.46 -14.85
N HIS A 11 8.79 2.00 -13.65
CA HIS A 11 9.67 2.03 -12.49
C HIS A 11 9.90 0.65 -11.88
N PHE A 12 8.95 -0.26 -12.04
CA PHE A 12 8.93 -1.59 -11.43
C PHE A 12 8.65 -2.68 -12.46
N ASP A 13 9.05 -3.90 -12.14
CA ASP A 13 8.75 -5.07 -12.95
C ASP A 13 7.47 -5.74 -12.42
N LEU A 14 6.45 -5.86 -13.27
CA LEU A 14 5.19 -6.54 -12.95
C LEU A 14 5.36 -8.03 -13.25
N TYR A 15 6.04 -8.75 -12.36
CA TYR A 15 6.43 -10.16 -12.58
C TYR A 15 5.23 -11.08 -12.85
N LYS A 16 4.13 -10.87 -12.13
CA LYS A 16 2.90 -11.65 -12.28
C LYS A 16 1.70 -10.75 -12.01
N VAL A 17 0.67 -10.84 -12.86
CA VAL A 17 -0.62 -10.16 -12.70
C VAL A 17 -1.71 -11.21 -12.85
N GLU A 18 -2.55 -11.36 -11.83
CA GLU A 18 -3.63 -12.34 -11.80
C GLU A 18 -4.94 -11.68 -11.39
N VAL A 19 -6.06 -12.20 -11.91
CA VAL A 19 -7.38 -11.79 -11.43
C VAL A 19 -7.50 -12.17 -9.95
N GLY A 20 -8.00 -11.23 -9.15
CA GLY A 20 -8.25 -11.42 -7.72
C GLY A 20 -9.59 -12.07 -7.45
N ARG A 21 -10.14 -11.81 -6.26
CA ARG A 21 -11.43 -12.37 -5.85
C ARG A 21 -12.60 -11.86 -6.71
N PHE A 22 -12.49 -10.63 -7.19
CA PHE A 22 -13.50 -9.96 -8.02
C PHE A 22 -12.92 -9.68 -9.41
N ILE A 23 -13.80 -9.51 -10.41
CA ILE A 23 -13.37 -9.21 -11.79
C ILE A 23 -12.65 -7.86 -11.89
N GLU A 24 -12.90 -6.93 -10.97
CA GLU A 24 -12.23 -5.64 -10.88
C GLU A 24 -11.04 -5.65 -9.90
N GLU A 25 -10.67 -6.82 -9.37
CA GLU A 25 -9.51 -7.00 -8.49
C GLU A 25 -8.38 -7.67 -9.26
N GLU A 26 -7.15 -7.18 -9.08
CA GLU A 26 -5.93 -7.83 -9.54
C GLU A 26 -4.97 -8.05 -8.36
N ASN A 27 -4.29 -9.21 -8.36
CA ASN A 27 -3.13 -9.47 -7.53
C ASN A 27 -1.87 -9.31 -8.40
N ILE A 28 -0.96 -8.43 -8.00
CA ILE A 28 0.27 -8.11 -8.72
C ILE A 28 1.46 -8.48 -7.83
N THR A 29 2.38 -9.29 -8.36
CA THR A 29 3.70 -9.49 -7.75
C THR A 29 4.64 -8.42 -8.30
N LEU A 30 5.05 -7.49 -7.44
CA LEU A 30 5.95 -6.40 -7.82
C LEU A 30 7.39 -6.78 -7.54
N THR A 31 8.25 -6.69 -8.54
CA THR A 31 9.68 -6.97 -8.43
C THR A 31 10.51 -5.76 -8.89
N LYS A 32 11.77 -5.72 -8.48
CA LYS A 32 12.76 -4.78 -8.98
C LYS A 32 14.12 -5.46 -9.05
N ASP A 33 14.79 -5.36 -10.19
CA ASP A 33 16.13 -5.93 -10.41
C ASP A 33 16.20 -7.44 -10.07
N GLY A 34 15.13 -8.16 -10.43
CA GLY A 34 14.99 -9.60 -10.19
C GLY A 34 14.65 -10.01 -8.75
N LYS A 35 14.45 -9.06 -7.82
CA LYS A 35 14.02 -9.32 -6.44
C LYS A 35 12.56 -8.95 -6.21
N ARG A 36 11.83 -9.75 -5.44
CA ARG A 36 10.44 -9.45 -5.05
C ARG A 36 10.42 -8.33 -4.02
N LEU A 37 9.73 -7.24 -4.34
CA LEU A 37 9.49 -6.14 -3.41
C LEU A 37 8.25 -6.36 -2.56
N MET A 38 7.12 -6.73 -3.16
CA MET A 38 5.86 -6.89 -2.42
C MET A 38 4.80 -7.58 -3.27
N TYR A 39 3.67 -7.88 -2.64
CA TYR A 39 2.42 -8.13 -3.33
C TYR A 39 1.51 -6.89 -3.25
N ILE A 40 0.79 -6.66 -4.34
CA ILE A 40 -0.24 -5.64 -4.44
C ILE A 40 -1.56 -6.34 -4.71
N LYS A 41 -2.59 -5.98 -3.94
CA LYS A 41 -3.98 -6.27 -4.27
C LYS A 41 -4.66 -4.96 -4.65
N ALA A 42 -5.03 -4.81 -5.91
CA ALA A 42 -5.63 -3.59 -6.44
C ALA A 42 -7.08 -3.85 -6.87
N PHE A 43 -8.02 -3.15 -6.26
CA PHE A 43 -9.42 -3.16 -6.67
C PHE A 43 -9.77 -1.84 -7.36
N TYR A 44 -10.18 -1.90 -8.62
CA TYR A 44 -10.36 -0.72 -9.46
C TYR A 44 -11.72 -0.01 -9.30
N GLY A 45 -12.55 -0.48 -8.38
CA GLY A 45 -13.86 0.09 -8.12
C GLY A 45 -14.95 -0.47 -9.04
N ARG A 46 -16.19 -0.40 -8.57
CA ARG A 46 -17.41 -0.73 -9.32
C ARG A 46 -18.44 0.36 -9.04
N LYS A 47 -18.55 1.30 -9.98
CA LYS A 47 -19.43 2.45 -9.84
C LYS A 47 -20.91 2.04 -9.75
N PRO A 48 -21.74 2.82 -9.03
CA PRO A 48 -21.36 3.99 -8.21
C PRO A 48 -20.86 3.62 -6.80
N TYR A 49 -21.12 2.39 -6.35
CA TYR A 49 -21.11 2.00 -4.94
C TYR A 49 -19.73 1.64 -4.39
N TRP A 50 -18.88 0.99 -5.19
CA TRP A 50 -17.61 0.47 -4.71
C TRP A 50 -16.48 1.35 -5.21
N LYS A 51 -15.80 2.03 -4.29
CA LYS A 51 -14.63 2.84 -4.61
C LYS A 51 -13.40 1.97 -4.75
N GLU A 52 -12.47 2.46 -5.54
CA GLU A 52 -11.17 1.88 -5.76
C GLU A 52 -10.31 1.90 -4.48
N TRP A 53 -9.58 0.82 -4.25
CA TRP A 53 -8.64 0.70 -3.14
C TRP A 53 -7.48 -0.20 -3.53
N ILE A 54 -6.36 -0.04 -2.82
CA ILE A 54 -5.17 -0.85 -3.04
C ILE A 54 -4.55 -1.24 -1.71
N GLU A 55 -3.99 -2.44 -1.66
CA GLU A 55 -3.33 -3.00 -0.49
C GLU A 55 -1.93 -3.48 -0.86
N LEU A 56 -0.94 -3.10 -0.06
CA LEU A 56 0.47 -3.48 -0.19
C LEU A 56 0.86 -4.37 1.00
N PHE A 57 1.40 -5.55 0.74
CA PHE A 57 1.69 -6.56 1.78
C PHE A 57 2.86 -7.48 1.41
N HIS A 58 3.44 -8.14 2.41
CA HIS A 58 4.74 -8.85 2.33
C HIS A 58 5.84 -7.98 1.71
N ILE A 59 5.97 -6.76 2.23
CA ILE A 59 6.90 -5.75 1.71
C ILE A 59 8.34 -6.07 2.16
N ASP A 60 9.28 -6.03 1.23
CA ASP A 60 10.72 -6.12 1.50
C ASP A 60 11.12 -4.95 2.40
N PRO A 61 11.76 -5.17 3.57
CA PRO A 61 12.16 -4.10 4.48
C PRO A 61 13.02 -3.01 3.81
N ALA A 62 13.81 -3.36 2.80
CA ALA A 62 14.66 -2.41 2.06
C ALA A 62 13.87 -1.43 1.18
N PHE A 63 12.57 -1.68 0.96
CA PHE A 63 11.68 -0.75 0.27
C PHE A 63 11.47 0.53 1.09
N PHE A 64 11.33 0.43 2.41
CA PHE A 64 11.04 1.58 3.26
C PHE A 64 12.21 2.56 3.32
N SER A 65 11.90 3.86 3.24
CA SER A 65 12.86 4.96 3.15
C SER A 65 13.75 4.96 1.89
N SER A 66 13.40 4.16 0.88
CA SER A 66 14.02 4.19 -0.44
C SER A 66 13.32 5.18 -1.38
N GLU A 67 13.98 5.57 -2.48
CA GLU A 67 13.33 6.37 -3.53
C GLU A 67 12.16 5.63 -4.20
N LEU A 68 12.17 4.30 -4.17
CA LEU A 68 11.08 3.48 -4.72
C LEU A 68 9.79 3.63 -3.90
N GLU A 69 9.91 3.90 -2.61
CA GLU A 69 8.76 4.17 -1.74
C GLU A 69 7.99 5.38 -2.21
N ASP A 70 8.68 6.52 -2.35
CA ASP A 70 8.06 7.77 -2.76
C ASP A 70 7.51 7.68 -4.19
N LYS A 71 8.22 6.98 -5.08
CA LYS A 71 7.75 6.69 -6.45
C LYS A 71 6.45 5.88 -6.42
N LEU A 72 6.41 4.77 -5.69
CA LEU A 72 5.24 3.89 -5.66
C LEU A 72 4.04 4.62 -5.06
N TYR A 73 4.21 5.29 -3.92
CA TYR A 73 3.12 6.03 -3.29
C TYR A 73 2.63 7.18 -4.16
N GLY A 74 3.55 7.90 -4.83
CA GLY A 74 3.21 8.93 -5.80
C GLY A 74 2.31 8.41 -6.93
N ILE A 75 2.65 7.25 -7.51
CA ILE A 75 1.83 6.60 -8.55
C ILE A 75 0.48 6.20 -7.97
N ILE A 76 0.45 5.46 -6.86
CA ILE A 76 -0.78 4.98 -6.21
C ILE A 76 -1.75 6.12 -5.93
N SER A 77 -1.23 7.24 -5.44
CA SER A 77 -2.01 8.42 -5.08
C SER A 77 -2.79 9.00 -6.27
N LYS A 78 -2.37 8.77 -7.51
CA LYS A 78 -3.10 9.26 -8.69
C LYS A 78 -4.34 8.41 -9.00
N TYR A 79 -4.32 7.14 -8.63
CA TYR A 79 -5.31 6.15 -9.08
C TYR A 79 -6.21 5.62 -7.98
N PHE A 80 -5.80 5.67 -6.71
CA PHE A 80 -6.53 5.05 -5.61
C PHE A 80 -6.85 6.02 -4.48
N ARG A 81 -8.15 6.17 -4.18
CA ARG A 81 -8.63 6.97 -3.04
C ARG A 81 -8.31 6.37 -1.69
N ARG A 82 -8.15 5.05 -1.62
CA ARG A 82 -7.88 4.32 -0.39
C ARG A 82 -6.67 3.41 -0.58
N VAL A 83 -5.74 3.47 0.35
CA VAL A 83 -4.56 2.61 0.39
C VAL A 83 -4.45 1.94 1.75
N PHE A 84 -4.03 0.68 1.75
CA PHE A 84 -3.61 -0.08 2.92
C PHE A 84 -2.15 -0.46 2.74
N VAL A 85 -1.30 -0.14 3.71
CA VAL A 85 0.12 -0.50 3.68
C VAL A 85 0.45 -1.30 4.92
N GLU A 86 0.94 -2.53 4.72
CA GLU A 86 1.50 -3.31 5.82
C GLU A 86 2.78 -2.65 6.33
N TYR A 87 2.86 -2.35 7.63
CA TYR A 87 3.98 -1.60 8.21
C TYR A 87 4.84 -2.45 9.17
N TYR A 88 4.60 -3.76 9.29
CA TYR A 88 5.34 -4.61 10.23
C TYR A 88 6.85 -4.56 10.03
N GLU A 89 7.29 -4.55 8.76
CA GLU A 89 8.70 -4.49 8.39
C GLU A 89 9.27 -3.06 8.39
N ASP A 90 8.41 -2.04 8.53
CA ASP A 90 8.82 -0.64 8.74
C ASP A 90 9.00 -0.37 10.23
N LYS A 91 10.20 -0.69 10.73
CA LYS A 91 10.54 -0.59 12.16
C LYS A 91 10.23 0.78 12.75
N GLN A 92 10.49 1.86 12.01
CA GLN A 92 10.26 3.21 12.51
C GLN A 92 8.77 3.47 12.71
N THR A 93 7.93 3.21 11.71
CA THR A 93 6.47 3.39 11.85
C THR A 93 5.90 2.49 12.93
N LEU A 94 6.37 1.24 13.02
CA LEU A 94 5.94 0.30 14.06
C LEU A 94 6.26 0.82 15.47
N GLU A 95 7.47 1.33 15.69
CA GLU A 95 7.88 1.90 16.98
C GLU A 95 7.12 3.18 17.31
N GLU A 96 6.91 4.07 16.34
CA GLU A 96 6.13 5.30 16.49
C GLU A 96 4.67 5.01 16.90
N LEU A 97 4.02 4.06 16.22
CA LEU A 97 2.64 3.65 16.56
C LEU A 97 2.56 3.00 17.94
N LYS A 98 3.53 2.13 18.29
CA LYS A 98 3.62 1.54 19.64
C LYS A 98 3.81 2.59 20.73
N ALA A 99 4.51 3.68 20.43
CA ALA A 99 4.68 4.82 21.32
C ALA A 99 3.46 5.75 21.39
N GLY A 100 2.38 5.44 20.66
CA GLY A 100 1.15 6.22 20.65
C GLY A 100 1.20 7.46 19.74
N LYS A 101 2.17 7.55 18.83
CA LYS A 101 2.23 8.63 17.85
C LYS A 101 0.99 8.57 16.94
N PRO A 102 0.32 9.69 16.64
CA PRO A 102 -0.82 9.69 15.72
C PRO A 102 -0.45 9.08 14.35
N PRO A 103 -1.32 8.25 13.74
CA PRO A 103 -1.08 7.61 12.45
C PRO A 103 -0.51 8.54 11.37
N GLU A 104 -1.07 9.73 11.25
CA GLU A 104 -0.70 10.76 10.28
C GLU A 104 0.63 11.47 10.55
N GLU A 105 1.19 11.31 11.75
CA GLU A 105 2.48 11.87 12.14
C GLU A 105 3.62 10.85 12.05
N THR A 106 3.30 9.58 11.81
CA THR A 106 4.32 8.53 11.59
C THR A 106 5.13 8.77 10.31
N ARG A 107 6.29 8.11 10.18
CA ARG A 107 7.13 8.13 8.98
C ARG A 107 6.33 7.76 7.72
N LEU A 108 5.58 6.67 7.78
CA LEU A 108 4.70 6.23 6.69
C LEU A 108 3.49 7.15 6.50
N GLY A 109 2.79 7.49 7.58
CA GLY A 109 1.57 8.28 7.50
C GLY A 109 1.80 9.71 7.02
N SER A 110 2.91 10.33 7.40
CA SER A 110 3.28 11.67 6.93
C SER A 110 3.55 11.71 5.42
N LYS A 111 4.17 10.67 4.85
CA LYS A 111 4.33 10.51 3.39
C LYS A 111 2.97 10.42 2.68
N LEU A 112 2.06 9.59 3.19
CA LEU A 112 0.71 9.47 2.64
C LEU A 112 -0.07 10.79 2.77
N LYS A 113 0.04 11.47 3.90
CA LYS A 113 -0.57 12.79 4.12
C LYS A 113 -0.07 13.84 3.15
N ALA A 114 1.23 13.87 2.87
CA ALA A 114 1.83 14.76 1.87
C ALA A 114 1.29 14.51 0.45
N LEU A 115 0.84 13.29 0.17
CA LEU A 115 0.18 12.91 -1.08
C LEU A 115 -1.34 13.17 -1.06
N GLY A 116 -1.86 13.85 -0.05
CA GLY A 116 -3.26 14.29 0.01
C GLY A 116 -4.24 13.29 0.62
N TYR A 117 -3.76 12.19 1.22
CA TYR A 117 -4.61 11.35 2.06
C TYR A 117 -4.87 12.07 3.41
N THR A 118 -6.14 12.24 3.78
CA THR A 118 -6.52 13.08 4.94
C THR A 118 -7.02 12.26 6.12
N TYR A 119 -7.57 11.08 5.88
CA TYR A 119 -8.04 10.20 6.95
C TYR A 119 -7.12 8.99 7.05
N LEU A 120 -6.42 8.84 8.18
CA LEU A 120 -5.52 7.73 8.45
C LEU A 120 -6.00 6.93 9.64
N ARG A 121 -5.87 5.60 9.55
CA ARG A 121 -6.27 4.67 10.61
C ARG A 121 -5.23 3.57 10.73
N ASP A 122 -4.74 3.38 11.95
CA ASP A 122 -3.93 2.22 12.30
C ASP A 122 -4.82 1.00 12.57
N TRP A 123 -4.54 -0.10 11.89
CA TRP A 123 -5.11 -1.42 12.14
C TRP A 123 -4.05 -2.31 12.80
N TYR A 124 -3.83 -2.04 14.08
CA TYR A 124 -3.08 -2.91 14.98
C TYR A 124 -4.04 -3.93 15.63
N TYR A 125 -3.74 -5.23 15.51
CA TYR A 125 -4.45 -6.30 16.22
C TYR A 125 -3.53 -6.90 17.30
N PRO A 126 -3.76 -6.59 18.59
CA PRO A 126 -2.86 -7.02 19.66
C PRO A 126 -2.79 -8.54 19.86
N GLU A 127 -3.90 -9.28 19.70
CA GLU A 127 -3.98 -10.68 20.17
C GLU A 127 -5.03 -11.53 19.42
N GLY A 128 -5.01 -11.57 18.08
CA GLY A 128 -6.02 -12.33 17.34
C GLY A 128 -5.56 -12.80 15.97
N TRP A 129 -5.50 -14.13 15.80
CA TRP A 129 -5.15 -14.88 14.59
C TRP A 129 -6.19 -14.73 13.45
N MET A 130 -6.87 -13.58 13.33
CA MET A 130 -7.78 -13.31 12.22
C MET A 130 -7.05 -12.52 11.14
N GLU A 131 -6.52 -13.27 10.17
CA GLU A 131 -6.10 -12.89 8.82
C GLU A 131 -5.96 -11.38 8.53
N GLY A 132 -4.80 -10.82 8.89
CA GLY A 132 -4.39 -9.49 8.45
C GLY A 132 -3.20 -8.97 9.23
N GLY A 133 -2.10 -8.67 8.52
CA GLY A 133 -0.94 -8.01 9.11
C GLY A 133 -1.22 -6.58 9.58
N TYR A 134 -0.27 -6.00 10.31
CA TYR A 134 -0.30 -4.64 10.81
C TYR A 134 -0.40 -3.64 9.65
N LYS A 135 -1.54 -2.94 9.52
CA LYS A 135 -1.82 -2.09 8.34
C LYS A 135 -2.14 -0.66 8.71
N LEU A 136 -1.55 0.28 7.99
CA LEU A 136 -1.96 1.66 7.99
C LEU A 136 -2.92 1.87 6.81
N GLN A 137 -4.15 2.24 7.10
CA GLN A 137 -5.12 2.67 6.09
C GLN A 137 -5.03 4.18 5.91
N ALA A 138 -5.09 4.66 4.67
CA ALA A 138 -5.22 6.08 4.36
C ALA A 138 -6.28 6.31 3.27
N GLU A 139 -7.10 7.37 3.43
CA GLU A 139 -8.21 7.73 2.55
C GLU A 139 -8.24 9.23 2.19
N ARG A 140 -8.77 9.52 0.99
CA ARG A 140 -9.09 10.87 0.48
C ARG A 140 -10.59 11.13 0.46
#